data_AF-A0A496RPH7-F1
#
_entry.id   AF-A0A496RPH7-F1
#
_cell.length_a   1.000
_cell.length_b   1.000
_cell.length_c   1.000
_cell.angle_alpha   90.00
_cell.angle_beta   90.00
_cell.angle_gamma   90.00
#
_symmetry.space_group_name_H-M   'P 1'
#
loop_
_entity.id
_entity.type
_entity.pdbx_description
1 polymer ?
#
loop_
_entity_poly.entity_id
_entity_poly.type
_entity_poly.pdbx_seq_one_letter_code
_entity_poly.pdbx_strand_id
1 'polypeptide(L)'
;MVNMKFVNVRELKNKTSSTLHDAENGDDVIVTLRGKPYAVIHHLAENEIEDYLLLNHPEFKKKLKNAYKEYLDGEIVDIDKLIKKTERDIGRI
;
A
#
# COMPACT_ATOMS: atom_id res chain seq x y z
N MET A 1 -1.62 -15.00 11.73
CA MET A 1 -3.05 -14.66 11.82
C MET A 1 -3.08 -13.15 11.92
N VAL A 2 -3.68 -12.45 10.96
CA VAL A 2 -3.85 -11.00 11.09
C VAL A 2 -4.79 -10.79 12.26
N ASN A 3 -4.32 -10.20 13.34
CA ASN A 3 -5.17 -9.86 14.46
C ASN A 3 -5.60 -8.40 14.25
N MET A 4 -6.84 -8.07 14.62
CA MET A 4 -7.45 -6.78 14.29
C MET A 4 -8.09 -6.25 15.55
N LYS A 5 -7.67 -5.07 15.99
CA LYS A 5 -8.19 -4.44 17.19
C LYS A 5 -9.21 -3.37 16.81
N PHE A 6 -10.31 -3.30 17.54
CA PHE A 6 -11.32 -2.26 17.34
C PHE A 6 -11.29 -1.28 18.51
N VAL A 7 -11.25 0.01 18.20
CA VAL A 7 -11.38 1.10 19.17
C VAL A 7 -12.44 2.08 18.68
N ASN A 8 -13.22 2.66 19.58
CA ASN A 8 -14.08 3.77 19.20
C ASN A 8 -13.34 5.11 19.29
N VAL A 9 -13.83 6.14 18.61
CA VAL A 9 -13.21 7.49 18.60
C VAL A 9 -12.99 8.10 20.00
N ARG A 10 -13.83 7.81 20.98
CA ARG A 10 -13.66 8.31 22.36
C ARG A 10 -12.53 7.58 23.07
N GLU A 11 -12.43 6.27 22.89
CA GLU A 11 -11.33 5.47 23.41
C GLU A 11 -10.00 5.84 22.76
N LEU A 12 -9.97 6.02 21.43
CA LEU A 12 -8.80 6.50 20.71
C LEU A 12 -8.30 7.81 21.31
N LYS A 13 -9.18 8.81 21.50
CA LYS A 13 -8.82 10.10 22.12
C LYS A 13 -8.19 9.93 23.50
N ASN A 14 -8.73 9.03 24.32
CA ASN A 14 -8.31 8.87 25.71
C ASN A 14 -7.06 8.00 25.87
N LYS A 15 -6.76 7.14 24.89
CA LYS A 15 -5.70 6.12 24.98
C LYS A 15 -4.76 6.13 23.77
N THR A 16 -4.58 7.28 23.09
CA THR A 16 -3.83 7.39 21.83
C THR A 16 -2.51 6.63 21.85
N SER A 17 -1.64 6.87 22.83
CA SER A 17 -0.33 6.24 22.91
C SER A 17 -0.39 4.71 23.02
N SER A 18 -1.32 4.18 23.83
CA SER A 18 -1.54 2.74 23.93
C SER A 18 -2.03 2.16 22.60
N THR A 19 -2.95 2.86 21.93
CA THR A 19 -3.47 2.44 20.63
C THR A 19 -2.40 2.43 19.55
N LEU A 20 -1.49 3.41 19.56
CA LEU A 20 -0.36 3.44 18.63
C LEU A 20 0.62 2.29 18.92
N HIS A 21 0.86 1.98 20.20
CA HIS A 21 1.70 0.86 20.58
C HIS A 21 1.06 -0.50 20.23
N ASP A 22 -0.27 -0.61 20.31
CA ASP A 22 -0.99 -1.78 19.81
C ASP A 22 -0.75 -1.95 18.30
N ALA A 23 -0.80 -0.85 17.53
CA ALA A 23 -0.56 -0.89 16.09
C ALA A 23 0.88 -1.30 15.75
N GLU A 24 1.86 -0.80 16.51
CA GLU A 24 3.28 -1.15 16.38
C GLU A 24 3.56 -2.62 16.68
N ASN A 25 2.88 -3.22 17.65
CA ASN A 25 3.15 -4.60 18.10
C ASN A 25 2.49 -5.70 17.27
N GLY A 26 1.88 -5.36 16.14
CA GLY A 26 1.67 -6.35 15.09
C GLY A 26 0.29 -6.41 14.46
N ASP A 27 -0.60 -5.44 14.68
CA ASP A 27 -1.96 -5.48 14.16
C ASP A 27 -2.54 -4.12 13.74
N ASP A 28 -3.37 -4.11 12.68
CA ASP A 28 -4.17 -2.94 12.33
C ASP A 28 -5.18 -2.60 13.43
N VAL A 29 -5.28 -1.32 13.78
CA VAL A 29 -6.33 -0.82 14.65
C VAL A 29 -7.43 -0.18 13.83
N ILE A 30 -8.62 -0.79 13.85
CA ILE A 30 -9.83 -0.23 13.26
C ILE A 30 -10.47 0.76 14.23
N VAL A 31 -10.53 2.01 13.80
CA VAL A 31 -11.23 3.09 14.51
C VAL A 31 -12.68 3.13 14.06
N THR A 32 -13.60 3.12 15.03
CA THR A 32 -15.04 3.17 14.77
C THR A 32 -15.66 4.49 15.21
N LEU A 33 -16.59 4.99 14.40
CA LEU A 33 -17.44 6.14 14.68
C LEU A 33 -18.90 5.69 14.68
N ARG A 34 -19.58 5.84 15.82
CA ARG A 34 -20.98 5.38 16.01
C ARG A 34 -21.17 3.90 15.64
N GLY A 35 -20.21 3.06 16.04
CA GLY A 35 -20.23 1.61 15.80
C GLY A 35 -19.87 1.17 14.38
N LYS A 36 -19.56 2.08 13.46
CA LYS A 36 -19.13 1.76 12.09
C LYS A 36 -17.63 1.98 11.92
N PRO A 37 -16.91 1.12 11.18
CA PRO A 37 -15.53 1.39 10.78
C PRO A 37 -15.41 2.75 10.10
N TYR A 38 -14.39 3.51 10.48
CA TYR A 38 -14.21 4.88 10.03
C TYR A 38 -12.78 5.16 9.56
N ALA A 39 -11.78 4.62 10.25
CA ALA A 39 -10.38 4.73 9.88
C ALA A 39 -9.60 3.49 10.31
N VAL A 40 -8.39 3.35 9.78
CA VAL A 40 -7.41 2.35 10.21
C VAL A 40 -6.17 3.10 10.68
N ILE A 41 -5.62 2.69 11.81
CA ILE A 41 -4.27 3.05 12.23
C ILE A 41 -3.40 1.84 11.93
N HIS A 42 -2.52 2.01 10.96
CA HIS A 42 -1.52 1.03 10.53
C HIS A 42 -0.14 1.56 10.94
N HIS A 43 0.69 0.70 11.52
CA HIS A 43 2.09 1.05 11.74
C HIS A 43 2.81 1.10 10.39
N LEU A 44 3.66 2.11 10.20
CA LEU A 44 4.51 2.23 9.02
C LEU A 44 5.96 2.37 9.49
N ALA A 45 6.82 1.45 9.07
CA ALA A 45 8.25 1.62 9.19
C ALA A 45 8.73 2.70 8.19
N GLU A 46 9.90 3.31 8.46
CA GLU A 46 10.43 4.40 7.64
C GLU A 46 10.60 4.00 6.16
N ASN A 47 11.03 2.76 5.92
CA ASN A 47 11.21 2.21 4.58
C ASN A 47 9.90 1.82 3.87
N GLU A 48 8.74 1.89 4.54
CA GLU A 48 7.44 1.51 3.98
C GLU A 48 6.62 2.72 3.51
N ILE A 49 7.08 3.95 3.81
CA ILE A 49 6.36 5.18 3.47
C ILE A 49 6.21 5.33 1.95
N GLU A 50 7.28 5.08 1.20
CA GLU A 50 7.26 5.18 -0.26
C GLU A 50 6.28 4.18 -0.88
N ASP A 51 6.34 2.93 -0.43
CA ASP A 51 5.44 1.87 -0.88
C ASP A 51 3.98 2.20 -0.56
N TYR A 52 3.70 2.70 0.64
CA TYR A 52 2.34 3.10 1.03
C TYR A 52 1.79 4.21 0.14
N LEU A 53 2.60 5.23 -0.17
CA LEU A 53 2.21 6.33 -1.04
C LEU A 53 1.97 5.83 -2.48
N LEU A 54 2.88 5.00 -2.99
CA LEU A 54 2.80 4.48 -4.36
C LEU A 54 1.59 3.57 -4.53
N LEU A 55 1.37 2.64 -3.59
CA LEU A 55 0.21 1.74 -3.60
C LEU A 55 -1.11 2.48 -3.50
N ASN A 56 -1.16 3.66 -2.87
CA ASN A 56 -2.37 4.48 -2.78
C ASN A 56 -2.52 5.51 -3.90
N HIS A 57 -1.50 5.71 -4.73
CA HIS A 57 -1.54 6.68 -5.82
C HIS A 57 -2.52 6.24 -6.92
N PRO A 58 -3.55 7.04 -7.26
CA PRO A 58 -4.61 6.64 -8.20
C PRO A 58 -4.10 6.22 -9.58
N GLU A 59 -3.17 6.98 -10.16
CA GLU A 59 -2.58 6.64 -11.46
C GLU A 59 -1.73 5.37 -11.40
N PHE A 60 -1.08 5.08 -10.27
CA PHE A 60 -0.29 3.87 -10.13
C PHE A 60 -1.19 2.65 -10.04
N LYS A 61 -2.29 2.71 -9.26
CA LYS A 61 -3.34 1.68 -9.24
C LYS A 61 -3.91 1.42 -10.63
N LYS A 62 -4.16 2.48 -11.40
CA LYS A 62 -4.66 2.36 -12.78
C LYS A 62 -3.64 1.67 -13.70
N LYS A 63 -2.37 2.08 -13.62
CA LYS A 63 -1.27 1.45 -14.39
C LYS A 63 -1.11 -0.02 -14.03
N LEU A 64 -1.10 -0.37 -12.74
CA LEU A 64 -1.05 -1.76 -12.28
C LEU A 64 -2.22 -2.59 -12.82
N LYS A 65 -3.44 -2.05 -12.76
CA LYS A 65 -4.63 -2.73 -13.29
C LYS A 65 -4.52 -2.99 -14.78
N ASN A 66 -4.03 -2.00 -15.54
CA ASN A 66 -3.84 -2.13 -16.99
C ASN A 66 -2.74 -3.15 -17.31
N ALA A 67 -1.58 -3.05 -16.65
CA ALA A 67 -0.47 -4.00 -16.82
C ALA A 67 -0.89 -5.44 -16.50
N TYR A 68 -1.71 -5.63 -15.46
CA TYR A 68 -2.25 -6.95 -15.14
C TYR A 68 -3.20 -7.47 -16.23
N LYS A 69 -4.01 -6.59 -16.82
CA LYS A 69 -4.86 -6.96 -17.96
C LYS A 69 -4.02 -7.33 -19.19
N GLU A 70 -3.04 -6.51 -19.54
CA GLU A 70 -2.09 -6.76 -20.65
C GLU A 70 -1.38 -8.11 -20.46
N TYR A 71 -0.94 -8.40 -19.24
CA TYR A 71 -0.36 -9.71 -18.90
C TYR A 71 -1.32 -10.88 -19.18
N LEU A 72 -2.57 -10.78 -18.73
CA LEU A 72 -3.59 -11.81 -18.98
C LEU A 72 -3.93 -11.97 -20.46
N ASP A 73 -3.92 -10.86 -21.21
CA ASP A 73 -4.16 -10.82 -22.65
C ASP A 73 -2.92 -11.28 -23.46
N GLY A 74 -1.80 -11.60 -22.78
CA GLY A 74 -0.55 -12.06 -23.41
C GLY A 74 0.27 -10.94 -24.05
N GLU A 75 -0.09 -9.68 -23.81
CA GLU A 75 0.62 -8.47 -24.25
C GLU A 75 1.88 -8.24 -23.41
N ILE A 76 2.76 -9.23 -23.38
CA ILE A 76 4.02 -9.21 -22.64
C ILE A 76 5.20 -9.00 -23.58
N VAL A 77 6.27 -8.42 -23.04
CA VAL A 77 7.55 -8.29 -23.72
C VAL A 77 8.60 -9.08 -22.96
N ASP A 78 9.41 -9.82 -23.71
CA ASP A 78 10.57 -10.52 -23.16
C ASP A 78 11.57 -9.52 -22.57
N ILE A 79 12.10 -9.84 -21.38
CA ILE A 79 12.95 -8.92 -20.62
C ILE A 79 14.26 -8.62 -21.35
N ASP A 80 14.87 -9.60 -22.01
CA ASP A 80 16.11 -9.41 -22.76
C ASP A 80 15.87 -8.51 -23.97
N LYS A 81 14.72 -8.66 -24.64
CA LYS A 81 14.31 -7.75 -25.72
C LYS A 81 14.12 -6.32 -25.23
N LEU A 82 13.51 -6.14 -24.04
CA LEU A 82 13.31 -4.83 -23.44
C LEU A 82 14.65 -4.16 -23.10
N ILE A 83 15.56 -4.89 -22.44
CA ILE A 83 16.90 -4.39 -22.08
C ILE A 83 17.65 -3.95 -23.35
N LYS A 84 17.72 -4.81 -24.38
CA LYS A 84 18.39 -4.47 -25.65
C LYS A 84 17.76 -3.28 -26.37
N LYS A 85 16.47 -3.03 -26.19
CA LYS A 85 15.82 -1.84 -26.75
C LYS A 85 16.26 -0.59 -25.97
N THR A 86 16.19 -0.64 -24.65
CA THR A 86 16.60 0.47 -23.77
C THR A 86 18.08 0.84 -23.94
N GLU A 87 18.98 -0.14 -24.03
CA GLU A 87 20.41 0.09 -24.31
C GLU A 87 20.62 0.83 -25.65
N ARG A 88 19.88 0.46 -26.70
CA ARG A 88 19.91 1.15 -27.99
C ARG A 88 19.38 2.57 -27.93
N ASP A 89 18.35 2.81 -27.11
CA ASP A 89 17.73 4.13 -26.96
C ASP A 89 18.61 5.07 -26.12
N ILE A 90 19.27 4.56 -25.07
CA ILE A 90 20.21 5.32 -24.24
C ILE A 90 21.55 5.54 -24.97
N GLY A 91 22.03 4.55 -25.72
CA GLY A 91 23.25 4.66 -26.53
C GLY A 91 23.10 5.51 -27.80
N ARG A 92 21.91 6.08 -28.04
CA ARG A 92 21.59 7.00 -29.15
C ARG A 92 21.81 8.48 -28.78
N ILE A 93 22.45 8.75 -27.65
CA ILE A 93 22.93 10.09 -27.26
C ILE A 93 24.25 10.40 -27.98
#